data_AF-N9TW98-F1
#
_entry.id   AF-N9TW98-F1
#
_cell.length_a   1.000
_cell.length_b   1.000
_cell.length_c   1.000
_cell.angle_alpha   90.00
_cell.angle_beta   90.00
_cell.angle_gamma   90.00
#
_symmetry.space_group_name_H-M   'P 1'
#
loop_
_entity.id
_entity.type
_entity.pdbx_description
1 polymer ?
#
loop_
_entity_poly.entity_id
_entity_poly.type
_entity_poly.pdbx_seq_one_letter_code
_entity_poly.pdbx_strand_id
1 'polypeptide(L)'
;MITFLKFHSIKKKLKQLSEAEICLPIEIFSLSRELAELYPNSKVQRIYDDFVGNHNAFVRRAMVTTVRFVGGEFARSNVESVRSLLKDGNDWVSYDAIWALSKHSLINEADKKLIQDFATPYKELNMEELRDISPETANDYRNKKAAEVLRMSSGA
;
A
#
# COMPACT_ATOMS: atom_id res chain seq x y z
N MET A 1 6.29 -23.02 -18.26
CA MET A 1 7.71 -22.84 -17.89
C MET A 1 8.06 -21.38 -17.57
N ILE A 2 7.69 -20.42 -18.42
CA ILE A 2 7.98 -18.98 -18.22
C ILE A 2 7.41 -18.42 -16.91
N THR A 3 6.13 -18.69 -16.60
CA THR A 3 5.49 -18.22 -15.35
C THR A 3 6.15 -18.77 -14.08
N PHE A 4 6.66 -20.00 -14.14
CA PHE A 4 7.38 -20.61 -13.03
C PHE A 4 8.70 -19.86 -12.74
N LEU A 5 9.45 -19.54 -13.79
CA LEU A 5 10.69 -18.74 -13.67
C LEU A 5 10.40 -17.34 -13.14
N LYS A 6 9.30 -16.70 -13.57
CA LYS A 6 8.85 -15.40 -13.04
C LYS A 6 8.60 -15.46 -11.53
N PHE A 7 7.85 -16.45 -11.04
CA PHE A 7 7.60 -16.58 -9.59
C PHE A 7 8.88 -16.84 -8.79
N HIS A 8 9.80 -17.64 -9.32
CA HIS A 8 11.10 -17.85 -8.67
C HIS A 8 11.91 -16.55 -8.60
N SER A 9 11.95 -15.79 -9.70
CA SER A 9 12.60 -14.48 -9.76
C SER A 9 12.00 -13.49 -8.76
N ILE A 10 10.67 -13.35 -8.71
CA ILE A 10 9.96 -12.48 -7.77
C ILE A 10 10.28 -12.87 -6.32
N LYS A 11 10.18 -14.16 -5.96
CA LYS A 11 10.53 -14.62 -4.61
C LYS A 11 11.99 -14.32 -4.25
N LYS A 12 12.91 -14.44 -5.21
CA LYS A 12 14.32 -14.06 -5.00
C LYS A 12 14.47 -12.56 -4.73
N LYS A 13 13.82 -11.70 -5.54
CA LYS A 13 13.83 -10.24 -5.35
C LYS A 13 13.25 -9.84 -4.00
N LEU A 14 12.13 -10.45 -3.58
CA LEU A 14 11.51 -10.18 -2.26
C LEU A 14 12.44 -10.57 -1.10
N LYS A 15 13.16 -11.69 -1.21
CA LYS A 15 14.16 -12.09 -0.21
C LYS A 15 15.33 -11.11 -0.14
N GLN A 16 15.84 -10.67 -1.29
CA GLN A 16 16.88 -9.64 -1.33
C GLN A 16 16.40 -8.32 -0.70
N LEU A 17 15.15 -7.94 -0.99
CA LEU A 17 14.54 -6.74 -0.44
C LEU A 17 14.29 -6.83 1.07
N SER A 18 14.12 -8.04 1.61
CA SER A 18 13.96 -8.26 3.06
C SER A 18 15.21 -7.83 3.81
N GLU A 19 16.39 -8.02 3.23
CA GLU A 19 17.69 -7.70 3.85
C GLU A 19 18.23 -6.32 3.41
N ALA A 20 17.47 -5.56 2.61
CA ALA A 20 17.93 -4.29 2.07
C ALA A 20 17.79 -3.15 3.09
N GLU A 21 18.86 -2.38 3.29
CA GLU A 21 18.84 -1.15 4.09
C GLU A 21 18.30 0.05 3.30
N ILE A 22 18.56 0.08 1.99
CA ILE A 22 18.16 1.14 1.08
C ILE A 22 17.46 0.49 -0.12
N CYS A 23 16.36 1.09 -0.56
CA CYS A 23 15.64 0.69 -1.75
C CYS A 23 15.08 1.93 -2.45
N LEU A 24 15.20 1.97 -3.78
CA LEU A 24 14.55 2.99 -4.58
C LEU A 24 13.06 2.65 -4.71
N PRO A 25 12.15 3.64 -4.60
CA PRO A 25 10.70 3.39 -4.72
C PRO A 25 10.30 2.64 -6.00
N ILE A 26 11.03 2.84 -7.10
CA ILE A 26 10.78 2.15 -8.37
C ILE A 26 10.94 0.64 -8.27
N GLU A 27 11.85 0.14 -7.42
CA GLU A 27 12.07 -1.29 -7.23
C GLU A 27 10.85 -1.94 -6.56
N ILE A 28 10.29 -1.27 -5.54
CA ILE A 28 9.05 -1.69 -4.86
C ILE A 28 7.90 -1.74 -5.89
N PHE A 29 7.68 -0.65 -6.62
CA PHE A 29 6.56 -0.56 -7.56
C PHE A 29 6.70 -1.52 -8.75
N SER A 30 7.92 -1.71 -9.26
CA SER A 30 8.20 -2.71 -10.31
C SER A 30 7.88 -4.11 -9.82
N LEU A 31 8.36 -4.48 -8.63
CA LEU A 31 8.14 -5.80 -8.06
C LEU A 31 6.65 -6.06 -7.78
N SER A 32 5.92 -5.06 -7.27
CA SER A 32 4.47 -5.16 -7.09
C SER A 32 3.73 -5.35 -8.41
N ARG A 33 4.15 -4.65 -9.47
CA ARG A 33 3.53 -4.78 -10.80
C ARG A 33 3.81 -6.14 -11.42
N GLU A 34 5.06 -6.60 -11.35
CA GLU A 34 5.45 -7.94 -11.78
C GLU A 34 4.62 -9.04 -11.10
N LEU A 35 4.33 -8.89 -9.80
CA LEU A 35 3.48 -9.83 -9.07
C LEU A 35 2.00 -9.69 -9.45
N ALA A 36 1.50 -8.48 -9.59
CA ALA A 36 0.11 -8.19 -9.96
C ALA A 36 -0.25 -8.75 -11.36
N GLU A 37 0.67 -8.65 -12.32
CA GLU A 37 0.50 -9.19 -13.68
C GLU A 37 0.35 -10.72 -13.73
N LEU A 38 0.69 -11.42 -12.66
CA LEU A 38 0.55 -12.87 -12.56
C LEU A 38 -0.79 -13.30 -11.95
N TYR A 39 -1.62 -12.36 -11.46
CA TYR A 39 -2.98 -12.66 -11.02
C TYR A 39 -3.84 -13.05 -12.24
N PRO A 40 -4.74 -14.06 -12.16
CA PRO A 40 -5.29 -14.72 -10.97
C PRO A 40 -4.58 -16.00 -10.53
N ASN A 41 -3.30 -16.20 -10.88
CA ASN A 41 -2.59 -17.40 -10.45
C ASN A 41 -2.52 -17.49 -8.90
N SER A 42 -2.93 -18.63 -8.33
CA SER A 42 -3.00 -18.82 -6.87
C SER A 42 -1.66 -18.67 -6.14
N LYS A 43 -0.53 -18.76 -6.85
CA LYS A 43 0.79 -18.46 -6.28
C LYS A 43 0.96 -16.99 -5.91
N VAL A 44 0.19 -16.07 -6.49
CA VAL A 44 0.18 -14.66 -6.10
C VAL A 44 -0.28 -14.52 -4.65
N GLN A 45 -1.39 -15.15 -4.28
CA GLN A 45 -1.88 -15.16 -2.90
C GLN A 45 -0.84 -15.77 -1.95
N ARG A 46 -0.23 -16.90 -2.33
CA ARG A 46 0.83 -17.51 -1.50
C ARG A 46 2.03 -16.58 -1.28
N ILE A 47 2.46 -15.85 -2.31
CA ILE A 47 3.54 -14.86 -2.15
C ILE A 47 3.09 -13.71 -1.26
N TYR A 48 1.86 -13.23 -1.40
CA TYR A 48 1.31 -12.20 -0.53
C TYR A 48 1.34 -12.65 0.93
N ASP A 49 0.78 -13.82 1.23
CA ASP A 49 0.73 -14.38 2.59
C ASP A 49 2.13 -14.59 3.18
N ASP A 50 3.08 -15.08 2.38
CA ASP A 50 4.47 -15.32 2.80
C ASP A 50 5.20 -14.02 3.20
N PHE A 51 4.83 -12.87 2.63
CA PHE A 51 5.64 -11.63 2.70
C PHE A 51 4.93 -10.40 3.29
N VAL A 52 3.61 -10.40 3.47
CA VAL A 52 2.89 -9.22 3.97
C VAL A 52 3.27 -8.84 5.41
N GLY A 53 3.66 -9.84 6.23
CA GLY A 53 4.16 -9.65 7.59
C GLY A 53 5.67 -9.54 7.71
N ASN A 54 6.40 -9.31 6.61
CA ASN A 54 7.86 -9.28 6.62
C ASN A 54 8.40 -8.14 7.54
N HIS A 55 9.56 -8.35 8.15
CA HIS A 55 10.18 -7.37 9.06
C HIS A 55 10.59 -6.07 8.32
N ASN A 56 10.94 -6.15 7.04
CA ASN A 56 11.35 -5.02 6.24
C ASN A 56 10.15 -4.28 5.62
N ALA A 57 10.11 -2.96 5.83
CA ALA A 57 9.03 -2.11 5.32
C ALA A 57 8.94 -2.13 3.80
N PHE A 58 10.05 -2.24 3.06
CA PHE A 58 10.02 -2.26 1.59
C PHE A 58 9.23 -3.44 1.04
N VAL A 59 9.36 -4.60 1.69
CA VAL A 59 8.61 -5.81 1.33
C VAL A 59 7.13 -5.65 1.63
N ARG A 60 6.78 -5.15 2.83
CA ARG A 60 5.37 -4.89 3.19
C ARG A 60 4.72 -3.91 2.22
N ARG A 61 5.42 -2.83 1.86
CA ARG A 61 4.99 -1.87 0.83
C ARG A 61 4.76 -2.55 -0.52
N ALA A 62 5.63 -3.47 -0.92
CA ALA A 62 5.47 -4.21 -2.18
C ALA A 62 4.18 -5.06 -2.18
N MET A 63 3.84 -5.69 -1.06
CA MET A 63 2.62 -6.49 -0.92
C MET A 63 1.36 -5.63 -0.95
N VAL A 64 1.33 -4.54 -0.18
CA VAL A 64 0.19 -3.60 -0.17
C VAL A 64 -0.03 -2.96 -1.53
N THR A 65 1.05 -2.57 -2.20
CA THR A 65 0.99 -2.02 -3.56
C THR A 65 0.50 -3.07 -4.57
N THR A 66 0.85 -4.35 -4.38
CA THR A 66 0.29 -5.44 -5.21
C THR A 66 -1.23 -5.51 -5.07
N VAL A 67 -1.75 -5.44 -3.84
CA VAL A 67 -3.20 -5.37 -3.59
C VAL A 67 -3.83 -4.19 -4.31
N ARG A 68 -3.21 -3.00 -4.23
CA ARG A 68 -3.66 -1.81 -4.95
C ARG A 68 -3.71 -2.01 -6.46
N PHE A 69 -2.72 -2.68 -7.06
CA PHE A 69 -2.66 -2.91 -8.50
C PHE A 69 -3.62 -3.99 -8.99
N VAL A 70 -3.82 -5.07 -8.24
CA VAL A 70 -4.73 -6.15 -8.63
C VAL A 70 -6.20 -5.73 -8.44
N GLY A 71 -6.54 -5.19 -7.26
CA GLY A 71 -7.91 -4.79 -6.96
C GLY A 71 -8.93 -5.93 -6.90
N GLY A 72 -10.20 -5.59 -7.12
CA GLY A 72 -11.29 -6.54 -7.28
C GLY A 72 -11.45 -7.52 -6.11
N GLU A 73 -11.67 -8.79 -6.42
CA GLU A 73 -11.79 -9.86 -5.43
C GLU A 73 -10.52 -10.03 -4.59
N PHE A 74 -9.33 -9.89 -5.19
CA PHE A 74 -8.07 -10.01 -4.47
C PHE A 74 -7.94 -8.95 -3.36
N ALA A 75 -8.31 -7.71 -3.63
CA ALA A 75 -8.28 -6.65 -2.61
C ALA A 75 -9.31 -6.89 -1.50
N ARG A 76 -10.51 -7.38 -1.84
CA ARG A 76 -11.53 -7.74 -0.84
C ARG A 76 -11.08 -8.87 0.05
N SER A 77 -10.49 -9.93 -0.51
CA SER A 77 -10.01 -11.09 0.24
C SER A 77 -8.85 -10.74 1.18
N ASN A 78 -8.09 -9.68 0.88
CA ASN A 78 -6.93 -9.25 1.66
C ASN A 78 -7.19 -7.97 2.48
N VAL A 79 -8.45 -7.51 2.58
CA VAL A 79 -8.79 -6.21 3.17
C VAL A 79 -8.36 -6.10 4.64
N GLU A 80 -8.56 -7.14 5.44
CA GLU A 80 -8.17 -7.12 6.86
C GLU A 80 -6.65 -7.06 7.05
N SER A 81 -5.91 -7.72 6.15
CA SER A 81 -4.45 -7.69 6.14
C SER A 81 -3.92 -6.31 5.73
N VAL A 82 -4.55 -5.63 4.77
CA VAL A 82 -4.18 -4.24 4.44
C VAL A 82 -4.58 -3.28 5.56
N ARG A 83 -5.73 -3.50 6.19
CA ARG A 83 -6.24 -2.68 7.30
C ARG A 83 -5.31 -2.70 8.51
N SER A 84 -4.76 -3.85 8.88
CA SER A 84 -3.81 -3.92 10.00
C SER A 84 -2.56 -3.05 9.78
N LEU A 85 -2.17 -2.84 8.52
CA LEU A 85 -1.03 -2.02 8.12
C LEU A 85 -1.29 -0.51 8.18
N LEU A 86 -2.53 -0.07 8.43
CA LEU A 86 -2.80 1.35 8.75
C LEU A 86 -2.02 1.81 9.99
N LYS A 87 -1.77 0.89 10.95
CA LYS A 87 -1.01 1.14 12.18
C LYS A 87 0.44 0.63 12.10
N ASP A 88 0.97 0.42 10.90
CA ASP A 88 2.36 0.01 10.73
C ASP A 88 3.31 1.07 11.31
N GLY A 89 4.39 0.63 11.96
CA GLY A 89 5.40 1.52 12.53
C GLY A 89 6.20 2.30 11.49
N ASN A 90 6.11 1.92 10.21
CA ASN A 90 6.69 2.67 9.10
C ASN A 90 5.60 3.44 8.35
N ASP A 91 5.72 4.78 8.34
CA ASP A 91 4.69 5.66 7.76
C ASP A 91 4.47 5.44 6.26
N TRP A 92 5.48 4.97 5.51
CA TRP A 92 5.30 4.65 4.10
C TRP A 92 4.41 3.43 3.87
N VAL A 93 4.45 2.45 4.78
CA VAL A 93 3.55 1.29 4.72
C VAL A 93 2.11 1.73 5.00
N SER A 94 1.91 2.56 6.03
CA SER A 94 0.60 3.12 6.36
C SER A 94 0.06 4.01 5.24
N TYR A 95 0.89 4.85 4.62
CA TYR A 95 0.56 5.61 3.41
C TYR A 95 0.04 4.72 2.27
N ASP A 96 0.78 3.65 1.95
CA ASP A 96 0.40 2.73 0.87
C ASP A 96 -0.89 1.97 1.21
N ALA A 97 -1.13 1.66 2.49
CA ALA A 97 -2.36 1.01 2.96
C ALA A 97 -3.59 1.92 2.81
N ILE A 98 -3.50 3.19 3.21
CA ILE A 98 -4.57 4.19 3.00
C ILE A 98 -4.90 4.28 1.50
N TRP A 99 -3.87 4.30 0.65
CA TRP A 99 -4.08 4.37 -0.79
C TRP A 99 -4.71 3.08 -1.35
N ALA A 100 -4.26 1.91 -0.91
CA ALA A 100 -4.82 0.64 -1.37
C ALA A 100 -6.31 0.51 -0.99
N LEU A 101 -6.68 0.85 0.25
CA LEU A 101 -8.07 0.80 0.71
C LEU A 101 -8.97 1.81 -0.01
N SER A 102 -8.52 3.06 -0.15
CA SER A 102 -9.29 4.11 -0.83
C SER A 102 -9.49 3.80 -2.32
N LYS A 103 -8.46 3.28 -3.01
CA LYS A 103 -8.54 2.99 -4.45
C LYS A 103 -9.66 2.00 -4.81
N HIS A 104 -9.99 1.11 -3.88
CA HIS A 104 -10.98 0.04 -4.06
C HIS A 104 -12.24 0.23 -3.21
N SER A 105 -12.44 1.42 -2.62
CA SER A 105 -13.61 1.73 -1.77
C SER A 105 -13.80 0.73 -0.60
N LEU A 106 -12.70 0.34 0.04
CA LEU A 106 -12.67 -0.67 1.12
C LEU A 106 -12.54 -0.07 2.53
N ILE A 107 -12.59 1.25 2.65
CA ILE A 107 -12.53 1.98 3.93
C ILE A 107 -13.87 1.83 4.64
N ASN A 108 -13.87 1.30 5.86
CA ASN A 108 -15.03 1.28 6.73
C ASN A 108 -15.00 2.44 7.75
N GLU A 109 -16.00 2.52 8.63
CA GLU A 109 -16.09 3.60 9.64
C GLU A 109 -14.95 3.59 10.68
N ALA A 110 -14.41 2.42 11.04
CA ALA A 110 -13.27 2.34 11.95
C ALA A 110 -11.98 2.84 11.27
N ASP A 111 -11.78 2.47 10.01
CA ASP A 111 -10.67 2.95 9.18
C ASP A 111 -10.76 4.47 9.02
N LYS A 112 -11.97 4.98 8.76
CA LYS A 112 -12.24 6.40 8.58
C LYS A 112 -11.84 7.23 9.79
N LYS A 113 -12.14 6.77 11.00
CA LYS A 113 -11.71 7.45 12.24
C LYS A 113 -10.18 7.54 12.34
N LEU A 114 -9.49 6.43 12.10
CA LEU A 114 -8.02 6.43 12.13
C LEU A 114 -7.42 7.32 11.03
N ILE A 115 -8.01 7.32 9.83
CA ILE A 115 -7.60 8.19 8.72
C ILE A 115 -7.87 9.67 9.06
N GLN A 116 -8.96 9.99 9.76
CA GLN A 116 -9.22 11.34 10.27
C GLN A 116 -8.14 11.79 11.26
N ASP A 117 -7.71 10.91 12.16
CA ASP A 117 -6.63 11.21 13.10
C ASP A 117 -5.33 11.57 12.35
N PHE A 118 -4.94 10.79 11.34
CA PHE A 118 -3.78 11.10 10.48
C PHE A 118 -3.94 12.40 9.69
N ALA A 119 -5.15 12.72 9.24
CA ALA A 119 -5.44 13.92 8.45
C ALA A 119 -5.46 15.21 9.28
N THR A 120 -5.41 15.13 10.62
CA THR A 120 -5.48 16.29 11.54
C THR A 120 -4.58 17.47 11.13
N PRO A 121 -3.32 17.29 10.71
CA PRO A 121 -2.46 18.41 10.31
C PRO A 121 -2.98 19.21 9.10
N TYR A 122 -3.85 18.60 8.28
CA TYR A 122 -4.36 19.19 7.05
C TYR A 122 -5.90 19.28 7.03
N LYS A 123 -6.54 19.20 8.21
CA LYS A 123 -7.99 19.08 8.34
C LYS A 123 -8.79 20.30 7.85
N GLU A 124 -8.17 21.47 7.76
CA GLU A 124 -8.81 22.71 7.29
C GLU A 124 -8.57 22.94 5.79
N LEU A 125 -7.67 22.15 5.17
CA LEU A 125 -7.29 22.35 3.78
C LEU A 125 -8.29 21.69 2.83
N ASN A 126 -8.55 22.38 1.71
CA ASN A 126 -9.31 21.87 0.58
C ASN A 126 -8.40 21.08 -0.39
N MET A 127 -8.98 20.51 -1.46
CA MET A 127 -8.22 19.68 -2.41
C MET A 127 -7.18 20.44 -3.23
N GLU A 128 -7.38 21.73 -3.50
CA GLU A 128 -6.42 22.56 -4.20
C GLU A 128 -5.23 22.87 -3.28
N GLU A 129 -5.49 23.33 -2.06
CA GLU A 129 -4.46 23.61 -1.05
C GLU A 129 -3.64 22.35 -0.73
N LEU A 130 -4.28 21.18 -0.61
CA LEU A 130 -3.58 19.91 -0.39
C LEU A 130 -2.61 19.59 -1.52
N ARG A 131 -2.94 19.89 -2.78
CA ARG A 131 -2.08 19.59 -3.93
C ARG A 131 -0.78 20.37 -3.87
N ASP A 132 -0.82 21.60 -3.39
CA ASP A 132 0.32 22.52 -3.33
C ASP A 132 1.28 22.20 -2.18
N ILE A 133 0.86 21.39 -1.21
CA ILE A 133 1.75 20.90 -0.15
C ILE A 133 2.85 20.05 -0.76
N SER A 134 4.10 20.39 -0.44
CA SER A 134 5.29 19.59 -0.71
C SER A 134 5.70 18.84 0.57
N PRO A 135 5.35 17.56 0.74
CA PRO A 135 5.67 16.82 1.96
C PRO A 135 7.17 16.51 2.03
N GLU A 136 7.75 16.63 3.22
CA GLU A 136 9.19 16.43 3.44
C GLU A 136 9.49 15.05 4.03
N THR A 137 8.59 14.54 4.87
CA THR A 137 8.76 13.27 5.58
C THR A 137 7.72 12.23 5.17
N ALA A 138 8.00 10.95 5.44
CA ALA A 138 7.05 9.85 5.22
C ALA A 138 5.73 10.08 5.98
N ASN A 139 5.81 10.63 7.19
CA ASN A 139 4.65 11.02 7.98
C ASN A 139 3.81 12.10 7.28
N ASP A 140 4.45 13.12 6.69
CA ASP A 140 3.74 14.18 5.96
C ASP A 140 3.03 13.62 4.73
N TYR A 141 3.67 12.71 3.99
CA TYR A 141 3.04 11.99 2.89
C TYR A 141 1.80 11.20 3.36
N ARG A 142 1.90 10.45 4.46
CA ARG A 142 0.77 9.73 5.07
C ARG A 142 -0.37 10.68 5.41
N ASN A 143 -0.08 11.75 6.14
CA ASN A 143 -1.08 12.70 6.62
C ASN A 143 -1.77 13.40 5.45
N LYS A 144 -1.01 13.78 4.40
CA LYS A 144 -1.55 14.39 3.18
C LYS A 144 -2.47 13.41 2.46
N LYS A 145 -2.04 12.15 2.29
CA LYS A 145 -2.87 11.11 1.66
C LYS A 145 -4.17 10.87 2.43
N ALA A 146 -4.10 10.84 3.75
CA ALA A 146 -5.27 10.69 4.61
C ALA A 146 -6.28 11.83 4.37
N ALA A 147 -5.81 13.08 4.34
CA ALA A 147 -6.64 14.24 4.06
C ALA A 147 -7.26 14.19 2.66
N GLU A 148 -6.46 13.87 1.62
CA GLU A 148 -6.95 13.72 0.24
C GLU A 148 -8.07 12.68 0.15
N VAL A 149 -7.90 11.52 0.77
CA VAL A 149 -8.91 10.44 0.75
C VAL A 149 -10.23 10.89 1.39
N LEU A 150 -10.18 11.62 2.50
CA LEU A 150 -11.39 12.12 3.16
C LEU A 150 -12.14 13.16 2.33
N ARG A 151 -11.42 13.97 1.55
CA ARG A 151 -12.02 14.97 0.66
C ARG A 151 -12.64 14.36 -0.58
N MET A 152 -12.00 13.34 -1.17
CA MET A 152 -12.56 12.63 -2.32
C MET A 152 -13.90 11.94 -1.97
N SER A 153 -14.02 11.43 -0.73
CA SER A 153 -15.25 10.81 -0.24
C SER A 153 -16.36 11.80 0.13
N SER A 154 -16.09 13.10 0.18
CA SER A 154 -17.07 14.14 0.55
C SER A 154 -17.69 14.86 -0.66
N GLY A 155 -17.20 14.58 -1.88
CA GLY A 155 -17.67 15.18 -3.13
C GLY A 155 -18.39 14.21 -4.08
N ALA A 156 -18.78 13.03 -3.59
CA ALA A 156 -19.59 12.02 -4.27
C ALA A 156 -20.95 11.91 -3.57
#